data_AF-A0A4Z2BLK0-F1
#
_entry.id   AF-A0A4Z2BLK0-F1
#
_cell.length_a   1.000
_cell.length_b   1.000
_cell.length_c   1.000
_cell.angle_alpha   90.00
_cell.angle_beta   90.00
_cell.angle_gamma   90.00
#
_symmetry.space_group_name_H-M   'P 1'
#
loop_
_entity.id
_entity.type
_entity.pdbx_description
1 polymer ?
#
loop_
_entity_poly.entity_id
_entity_poly.type
_entity_poly.pdbx_seq_one_letter_code
_entity_poly.pdbx_strand_id
1 'polypeptide(L)'
;MVQFFGKFGEKPCCITDLILYLHLLAPEQHVQFINRLSEAVPLGEQGEEGFAFPEDTGALQRHLCVCQLSRALGLHHALNPEGKLRLITELRAHYRHGLKFGSNALKTELQFSDMYCLMAAHVYIDLWRDTGDEDAVWQALGVLQDGLSRSASNAQFKLLLLLLYCHLGAFEPVVDLYYNLDAKHVQHDTIGFLLTRYAESLGHFAAASQSCNFSLRFFHSNQKDTSEYIIQAYKYGAFEKIPEFIALRNRLNHSLHFAQVRTERMLLDLFLEADIMLSLEESVKAMSLCAEEDDIPWDSIRDNRDLTVFTSWDPKERRLAEEHRRLSLEEETVWLRIRSLTLRLVASMASLGHTCAPQNAETANENGVGDKASVLSSLLSQLNQTLQTASQLYPFLGPPSTRLAPALSTGSCQCQAAALQLCVHLQELELLGLDESSELQTQICNGFKSLVVQLQENLIFFVETVCIVLWMASQCTKILRPLKTSLQKKKKKKRKETSTDVQPLVICGFQELTGNLQDLISQALLHIKGQETGMMALKLSSLHLEGHPLEEASFMKAAMDKVQSSYLHSLQEVGDLLKRRAETIKNLKI
;
A
#
# COMPACT_ATOMS: atom_id res chain seq x y z
N MET A 1 35.95 16.93 16.69
CA MET A 1 34.77 16.16 17.18
C MET A 1 34.72 16.07 18.70
N VAL A 2 35.71 15.47 19.39
CA VAL A 2 35.69 15.34 20.87
C VAL A 2 35.49 16.69 21.60
N GLN A 3 36.25 17.72 21.23
CA GLN A 3 36.09 19.06 21.82
C GLN A 3 34.70 19.67 21.54
N PHE A 4 34.13 19.38 20.37
CA PHE A 4 32.78 19.84 20.01
C PHE A 4 31.74 19.16 20.90
N PHE A 5 31.83 17.83 21.06
CA PHE A 5 31.00 17.08 22.01
C PHE A 5 31.14 17.61 23.45
N GLY A 6 32.37 17.92 23.89
CA GLY A 6 32.59 18.53 25.21
C GLY A 6 31.75 19.79 25.43
N LYS A 7 31.67 20.66 24.43
CA LYS A 7 30.92 21.93 24.49
C LYS A 7 29.41 21.78 24.24
N PHE A 8 29.02 20.94 23.29
CA PHE A 8 27.64 20.90 22.77
C PHE A 8 26.91 19.59 23.04
N GLY A 9 27.53 18.60 23.69
CA GLY A 9 26.97 17.27 23.90
C GLY A 9 25.68 17.23 24.72
N GLU A 10 25.41 18.25 25.52
CA GLU A 10 24.14 18.42 26.24
C GLU A 10 22.99 18.94 25.35
N LYS A 11 23.26 19.29 24.09
CA LYS A 11 22.26 19.79 23.15
C LYS A 11 21.77 18.66 22.24
N PRO A 12 20.46 18.52 22.00
CA PRO A 12 19.92 17.49 21.11
C PRO A 12 20.48 17.53 19.68
N CYS A 13 20.92 18.69 19.18
CA CYS A 13 21.52 18.84 17.84
C CYS A 13 22.96 18.32 17.73
N CYS A 14 23.63 17.94 18.84
CA CYS A 14 25.03 17.52 18.80
C CYS A 14 25.23 16.33 17.86
N ILE A 15 24.29 15.38 17.84
CA ILE A 15 24.32 14.25 16.92
C ILE A 15 24.21 14.71 15.47
N THR A 16 23.25 15.57 15.11
CA THR A 16 23.04 16.00 13.73
C THR A 16 24.22 16.78 13.18
N ASP A 17 24.93 17.52 14.05
CA ASP A 17 26.12 18.28 13.66
C ASP A 17 27.33 17.36 13.48
N LEU A 18 27.52 16.38 14.37
CA LEU A 18 28.66 15.44 14.32
C LEU A 18 28.53 14.40 13.21
N ILE A 19 27.31 13.97 12.89
CA ILE A 19 27.05 12.88 11.93
C ILE A 19 27.61 13.18 10.54
N LEU A 20 27.62 14.46 10.15
CA LEU A 20 28.12 14.94 8.86
C LEU A 20 29.62 14.68 8.69
N TYR A 21 30.36 14.67 9.80
CA TYR A 21 31.81 14.59 9.79
C TYR A 21 32.34 13.19 10.11
N LEU A 22 31.50 12.22 10.47
CA LEU A 22 31.97 10.87 10.88
C LEU A 22 32.82 10.16 9.82
N HIS A 23 32.66 10.51 8.54
CA HIS A 23 33.50 10.02 7.44
C HIS A 23 34.99 10.38 7.56
N LEU A 24 35.36 11.31 8.45
CA LEU A 24 36.74 11.66 8.74
C LEU A 24 37.42 10.67 9.70
N LEU A 25 36.65 9.79 10.36
CA LEU A 25 37.18 8.75 11.22
C LEU A 25 37.41 7.48 10.40
N ALA A 26 38.55 6.84 10.59
CA ALA A 26 38.80 5.51 10.04
C ALA A 26 38.05 4.45 10.86
N PRO A 27 37.60 3.32 10.27
CA PRO A 27 36.87 2.26 10.98
C PRO A 27 37.56 1.77 12.27
N GLU A 28 38.89 1.71 12.26
CA GLU A 28 39.71 1.26 13.40
C GLU A 28 39.65 2.24 14.58
N GLN A 29 39.30 3.51 14.32
CA GLN A 29 39.20 4.57 15.31
C GLN A 29 37.82 4.65 15.96
N HIS A 30 36.80 3.98 15.42
CA HIS A 30 35.40 4.14 15.86
C HIS A 30 35.24 3.80 17.36
N VAL A 31 35.76 2.66 17.80
CA VAL A 31 35.67 2.22 19.20
C VAL A 31 36.45 3.18 20.12
N GLN A 32 37.67 3.55 19.74
CA GLN A 32 38.49 4.49 20.53
C GLN A 32 37.82 5.86 20.65
N PHE A 33 37.19 6.34 19.58
CA PHE A 33 36.48 7.61 19.57
C PHE A 33 35.29 7.58 20.52
N ILE A 34 34.44 6.54 20.44
CA ILE A 34 33.29 6.38 21.35
C ILE A 34 33.74 6.28 22.81
N ASN A 35 34.75 5.47 23.12
CA ASN A 35 35.27 5.35 24.49
C ASN A 35 35.70 6.72 25.06
N ARG A 36 36.40 7.54 24.26
CA ARG A 36 36.77 8.91 24.66
C ARG A 36 35.59 9.83 24.89
N LEU A 37 34.49 9.66 24.16
CA LEU A 37 33.27 10.44 24.42
C LEU A 37 32.59 9.95 25.71
N SER A 38 32.51 8.64 25.92
CA SER A 38 31.94 8.02 27.12
C SER A 38 32.65 8.47 28.39
N GLU A 39 33.98 8.58 28.38
CA GLU A 39 34.78 9.12 29.49
C GLU A 39 34.39 10.55 29.89
N ALA A 40 33.85 11.34 28.96
CA ALA A 40 33.43 12.71 29.18
C ALA A 40 31.95 12.85 29.58
N VAL A 41 31.23 11.72 29.72
CA VAL A 41 29.82 11.71 30.17
C VAL A 41 29.80 11.61 31.70
N PRO A 42 29.24 12.60 32.42
CA PRO A 42 29.11 12.53 33.88
C PRO A 42 27.98 11.57 34.26
N LEU A 43 28.31 10.29 34.46
CA LEU A 43 27.40 9.29 35.00
C LEU A 43 27.65 9.12 36.51
N GLY A 44 26.61 8.80 37.27
CA GLY A 44 26.70 8.46 38.68
C GLY A 44 27.40 7.11 38.92
N GLU A 45 27.46 6.68 40.17
CA GLU A 45 28.01 5.38 40.52
C GLU A 45 27.21 4.23 39.89
N GLN A 46 27.89 3.11 39.60
CA GLN A 46 27.23 1.92 39.08
C GLN A 46 26.25 1.36 40.13
N GLY A 47 24.98 1.24 39.75
CA GLY A 47 23.94 0.65 40.59
C GLY A 47 24.04 -0.87 40.65
N GLU A 48 23.16 -1.48 41.47
CA GLU A 48 23.10 -2.93 41.68
C GLU A 48 22.84 -3.73 40.37
N GLU A 49 22.17 -3.11 39.39
CA GLU A 49 21.92 -3.70 38.07
C GLU A 49 23.12 -3.61 37.10
N GLY A 50 24.25 -3.05 37.54
CA GLY A 50 25.48 -2.95 36.75
C GLY A 50 25.55 -1.77 35.78
N PHE A 51 24.52 -0.91 35.75
CA PHE A 51 24.50 0.30 34.92
C PHE A 51 24.82 1.56 35.74
N ALA A 52 25.52 2.51 35.10
CA ALA A 52 25.72 3.85 35.62
C ALA A 52 24.76 4.81 34.92
N PHE A 53 24.03 5.63 35.67
CA PHE A 53 22.97 6.46 35.12
C PHE A 53 23.28 7.96 35.17
N PRO A 54 22.72 8.77 34.26
CA PRO A 54 22.85 10.22 34.33
C PRO A 54 22.12 10.81 35.54
N GLU A 55 22.69 11.86 36.13
CA GLU A 55 22.10 12.57 37.29
C GLU A 55 21.25 13.78 36.91
N ASP A 56 21.46 14.33 35.71
CA ASP A 56 20.71 15.45 35.15
C ASP A 56 20.40 15.27 33.64
N THR A 57 19.63 16.20 33.07
CA THR A 57 19.22 16.15 31.66
C THR A 57 20.39 16.40 30.69
N GLY A 58 21.42 17.13 31.10
CA GLY A 58 22.61 17.39 30.28
C GLY A 58 23.49 16.15 30.15
N ALA A 59 23.74 15.46 31.26
CA ALA A 59 24.38 14.15 31.33
C ALA A 59 23.62 13.11 30.50
N LEU A 60 22.29 13.09 30.63
CA LEU A 60 21.42 12.20 29.86
C LEU A 60 21.56 12.43 28.36
N GLN A 61 21.53 13.69 27.92
CA GLN A 61 21.63 14.04 26.49
C GLN A 61 23.02 13.73 25.93
N ARG A 62 24.09 13.89 26.73
CA ARG A 62 25.46 13.50 26.37
C ARG A 62 25.55 11.98 26.17
N HIS A 63 25.06 11.21 27.13
CA HIS A 63 25.04 9.74 27.02
C HIS A 63 24.25 9.28 25.80
N LEU A 64 23.06 9.85 25.59
CA LEU A 64 22.21 9.53 24.44
C LEU A 64 22.92 9.83 23.11
N CYS A 65 23.61 10.97 23.03
CA CYS A 65 24.42 11.33 21.87
C CYS A 65 25.54 10.31 21.61
N VAL A 66 26.20 9.81 22.66
CA VAL A 66 27.19 8.71 22.53
C VAL A 66 26.54 7.46 21.97
N CYS A 67 25.39 7.02 22.48
CA CYS A 67 24.68 5.86 21.96
C CYS A 67 24.30 6.05 20.47
N GLN A 68 23.80 7.23 20.09
CA GLN A 68 23.44 7.55 18.71
C GLN A 68 24.67 7.55 17.79
N LEU A 69 25.80 8.08 18.25
CA LEU A 69 27.08 8.03 17.51
C LEU A 69 27.60 6.60 17.38
N SER A 70 27.48 5.78 18.41
CA SER A 70 27.84 4.35 18.36
C SER A 70 27.02 3.60 17.32
N ARG A 71 25.71 3.90 17.22
CA ARG A 71 24.86 3.37 16.13
C ARG A 71 25.32 3.86 14.76
N ALA A 72 25.58 5.16 14.62
CA ALA A 72 25.96 5.79 13.36
C ALA A 72 27.33 5.35 12.85
N LEU A 73 28.21 4.89 13.74
CA LEU A 73 29.52 4.30 13.41
C LEU A 73 29.45 2.77 13.16
N GLY A 74 28.25 2.19 13.17
CA GLY A 74 28.01 0.77 12.90
C GLY A 74 28.28 -0.17 14.07
N LEU A 75 28.65 0.35 15.26
CA LEU A 75 29.05 -0.49 16.39
C LEU A 75 27.89 -1.37 16.92
N HIS A 76 26.68 -0.83 16.96
CA HIS A 76 25.50 -1.60 17.38
C HIS A 76 25.11 -2.69 16.38
N HIS A 77 25.36 -2.46 15.08
CA HIS A 77 25.10 -3.44 14.03
C HIS A 77 26.09 -4.60 14.05
N ALA A 78 27.31 -4.37 14.53
CA ALA A 78 28.36 -5.38 14.65
C ALA A 78 28.17 -6.30 15.87
N LEU A 79 27.22 -6.00 16.76
CA LEU A 79 26.90 -6.85 17.92
C LEU A 79 26.23 -8.16 17.45
N ASN A 80 26.62 -9.26 18.11
CA ASN A 80 25.89 -10.52 17.99
C ASN A 80 24.50 -10.44 18.67
N PRO A 81 23.60 -11.41 18.47
CA PRO A 81 22.26 -11.39 19.05
C PRO A 81 22.23 -11.15 20.57
N GLU A 82 23.10 -11.81 21.34
CA GLU A 82 23.18 -11.61 22.80
C GLU A 82 23.65 -10.19 23.17
N GLY A 83 24.61 -9.64 22.40
CA GLY A 83 25.07 -8.27 22.55
C GLY A 83 23.97 -7.25 22.27
N LYS A 84 23.15 -7.48 21.24
CA LYS A 84 21.98 -6.66 20.94
C LYS A 84 20.95 -6.71 22.06
N LEU A 85 20.66 -7.88 22.62
CA LEU A 85 19.76 -8.04 23.77
C LEU A 85 20.27 -7.29 25.01
N ARG A 86 21.57 -7.36 25.32
CA ARG A 86 22.17 -6.57 26.41
C ARG A 86 22.04 -5.07 26.17
N LEU A 87 22.32 -4.61 24.95
CA LEU A 87 22.16 -3.21 24.58
C LEU A 87 20.70 -2.75 24.71
N ILE A 88 19.74 -3.57 24.28
CA ILE A 88 18.31 -3.30 24.45
C ILE A 88 17.97 -3.13 25.94
N THR A 89 18.43 -4.03 26.80
CA THR A 89 18.22 -3.94 28.26
C THR A 89 18.79 -2.64 28.83
N GLU A 90 20.01 -2.27 28.43
CA GLU A 90 20.67 -1.03 28.86
C GLU A 90 19.89 0.22 28.39
N LEU A 91 19.53 0.29 27.11
CA LEU A 91 18.75 1.41 26.55
C LEU A 91 17.41 1.56 27.27
N ARG A 92 16.74 0.44 27.57
CA ARG A 92 15.46 0.44 28.30
C ARG A 92 15.61 0.87 29.76
N ALA A 93 16.68 0.46 30.44
CA ALA A 93 16.99 0.92 31.79
C ALA A 93 17.21 2.45 31.81
N HIS A 94 17.97 2.98 30.84
CA HIS A 94 18.19 4.42 30.68
C HIS A 94 16.91 5.18 30.32
N TYR A 95 16.06 4.61 29.46
CA TYR A 95 14.75 5.17 29.15
C TYR A 95 13.93 5.38 30.42
N ARG A 96 13.77 4.30 31.22
CA ARG A 96 12.98 4.31 32.46
C ARG A 96 13.53 5.26 33.50
N HIS A 97 14.85 5.22 33.74
CA HIS A 97 15.50 6.14 34.67
C HIS A 97 15.29 7.60 34.24
N GLY A 98 15.39 7.88 32.94
CA GLY A 98 15.26 9.23 32.41
C GLY A 98 13.87 9.84 32.52
N LEU A 99 12.80 9.03 32.67
CA LEU A 99 11.43 9.53 32.87
C LEU A 99 11.29 10.41 34.12
N LYS A 100 12.13 10.19 35.13
CA LYS A 100 12.11 11.00 36.36
C LYS A 100 12.40 12.49 36.08
N PHE A 101 13.14 12.79 35.02
CA PHE A 101 13.50 14.17 34.66
C PHE A 101 12.36 14.92 33.96
N GLY A 102 11.41 14.21 33.38
CA GLY A 102 10.25 14.78 32.68
C GLY A 102 8.92 14.56 33.40
N SER A 103 8.93 14.28 34.71
CA SER A 103 7.72 14.06 35.50
C SER A 103 6.73 15.23 35.46
N ASN A 104 7.25 16.45 35.27
CA ASN A 104 6.46 17.69 35.22
C ASN A 104 6.25 18.19 33.78
N ALA A 105 6.65 17.42 32.76
CA ALA A 105 6.50 17.79 31.37
C ALA A 105 5.01 17.84 30.98
N LEU A 106 4.64 18.80 30.13
CA LEU A 106 3.29 18.84 29.56
C LEU A 106 3.10 17.63 28.63
N LYS A 107 1.85 17.17 28.45
CA LYS A 107 1.54 16.06 27.51
C LYS A 107 1.96 16.35 26.05
N THR A 108 2.13 17.62 25.72
CA THR A 108 2.60 18.11 24.41
C THR A 108 4.12 18.13 24.27
N GLU A 109 4.84 18.00 25.38
CA GLU A 109 6.30 17.96 25.40
C GLU A 109 6.79 16.52 25.35
N LEU A 110 7.92 16.31 24.68
CA LEU A 110 8.56 15.01 24.63
C LEU A 110 9.33 14.74 25.92
N GLN A 111 9.42 13.48 26.32
CA GLN A 111 10.28 13.09 27.44
C GLN A 111 11.75 13.17 27.01
N PHE A 112 12.62 13.61 27.92
CA PHE A 112 14.06 13.73 27.66
C PHE A 112 14.70 12.40 27.22
N SER A 113 14.14 11.27 27.65
CA SER A 113 14.66 9.93 27.40
C SER A 113 14.01 9.19 26.23
N ASP A 114 13.03 9.78 25.52
CA ASP A 114 12.26 9.10 24.47
C ASP A 114 13.14 8.45 23.39
N MET A 115 14.27 9.07 23.05
CA MET A 115 15.16 8.54 22.02
C MET A 115 15.87 7.23 22.44
N TYR A 116 16.02 6.94 23.74
CA TYR A 116 16.47 5.62 24.18
C TYR A 116 15.45 4.54 23.83
N CYS A 117 14.16 4.83 24.03
CA CYS A 117 13.07 3.92 23.66
C CYS A 117 13.05 3.69 22.14
N LEU A 118 13.18 4.76 21.34
CA LEU A 118 13.25 4.64 19.88
C LEU A 118 14.46 3.80 19.43
N MET A 119 15.62 4.02 20.05
CA MET A 119 16.82 3.22 19.77
C MET A 119 16.65 1.76 20.14
N ALA A 120 16.03 1.45 21.28
CA ALA A 120 15.74 0.07 21.67
C ALA A 120 14.83 -0.62 20.63
N ALA A 121 13.80 0.06 20.15
CA ALA A 121 12.95 -0.43 19.07
C ALA A 121 13.73 -0.71 17.77
N HIS A 122 14.64 0.19 17.36
CA HIS A 122 15.51 -0.07 16.20
C HIS A 122 16.40 -1.30 16.39
N VAL A 123 16.96 -1.53 17.59
CA VAL A 123 17.80 -2.70 17.85
C VAL A 123 16.97 -3.99 17.87
N TYR A 124 15.72 -3.96 18.34
CA TYR A 124 14.79 -5.10 18.18
C TYR A 124 14.51 -5.40 16.71
N ILE A 125 14.27 -4.37 15.89
CA ILE A 125 14.07 -4.54 14.45
C ILE A 125 15.33 -5.13 13.80
N ASP A 126 16.53 -4.67 14.19
CA ASP A 126 17.78 -5.25 13.71
C ASP A 126 17.96 -6.71 14.15
N LEU A 127 17.47 -7.08 15.34
CA LEU A 127 17.51 -8.46 15.83
C LEU A 127 16.58 -9.35 14.99
N TRP A 128 15.32 -8.93 14.83
CA TRP A 128 14.34 -9.62 13.98
C TRP A 128 14.86 -9.82 12.55
N ARG A 129 15.44 -8.79 11.93
CA ARG A 129 15.97 -8.89 10.55
C ARG A 129 17.17 -9.83 10.42
N ASP A 130 17.99 -9.94 11.47
CA ASP A 130 19.18 -10.80 11.45
C ASP A 130 18.84 -12.27 11.79
N THR A 131 17.82 -12.52 12.63
CA THR A 131 17.48 -13.87 13.12
C THR A 131 16.20 -14.46 12.52
N GLY A 132 15.32 -13.62 11.98
CA GLY A 132 13.95 -14.01 11.59
C GLY A 132 13.00 -14.22 12.78
N ASP A 133 13.40 -13.83 13.99
CA ASP A 133 12.60 -14.03 15.21
C ASP A 133 11.51 -12.96 15.35
N GLU A 134 10.26 -13.36 15.08
CA GLU A 134 9.07 -12.50 15.15
C GLU A 134 8.80 -11.99 16.58
N ASP A 135 9.29 -12.66 17.64
CA ASP A 135 9.13 -12.18 19.01
C ASP A 135 9.75 -10.78 19.19
N ALA A 136 10.87 -10.50 18.50
CA ALA A 136 11.50 -9.19 18.56
C ALA A 136 10.60 -8.06 17.98
N VAL A 137 9.74 -8.35 17.00
CA VAL A 137 8.75 -7.38 16.48
C VAL A 137 7.69 -7.06 17.53
N TRP A 138 7.19 -8.09 18.23
CA TRP A 138 6.23 -7.90 19.32
C TRP A 138 6.82 -7.12 20.49
N GLN A 139 8.09 -7.36 20.81
CA GLN A 139 8.82 -6.58 21.82
C GLN A 139 8.99 -5.12 21.39
N ALA A 140 9.31 -4.86 20.13
CA ALA A 140 9.40 -3.51 19.60
C ALA A 140 8.06 -2.77 19.71
N LEU A 141 6.95 -3.42 19.36
CA LEU A 141 5.60 -2.87 19.54
C LEU A 141 5.27 -2.59 21.00
N GLY A 142 5.64 -3.50 21.91
CA GLY A 142 5.43 -3.34 23.35
C GLY A 142 6.17 -2.12 23.91
N VAL A 143 7.46 -1.99 23.59
CA VAL A 143 8.30 -0.86 24.01
C VAL A 143 7.81 0.47 23.44
N LEU A 144 7.41 0.50 22.17
CA LEU A 144 6.89 1.73 21.56
C LEU A 144 5.52 2.12 22.11
N GLN A 145 4.66 1.17 22.48
CA GLN A 145 3.38 1.45 23.11
C GLN A 145 3.54 1.96 24.54
N ASP A 146 4.44 1.36 25.32
CA ASP A 146 4.83 1.91 26.63
C ASP A 146 5.36 3.33 26.47
N GLY A 147 6.26 3.55 25.49
CA GLY A 147 6.78 4.86 25.11
C GLY A 147 5.70 5.88 24.82
N LEU A 148 4.76 5.53 23.95
CA LEU A 148 3.66 6.40 23.54
C LEU A 148 2.68 6.68 24.70
N SER A 149 2.50 5.75 25.64
CA SER A 149 1.67 5.98 26.83
C SER A 149 2.23 7.07 27.75
N ARG A 150 3.56 7.25 27.74
CA ARG A 150 4.30 8.24 28.56
C ARG A 150 4.63 9.52 27.80
N SER A 151 4.65 9.47 26.47
CA SER A 151 4.95 10.58 25.56
C SER A 151 4.00 10.58 24.36
N ALA A 152 2.73 10.89 24.62
CA ALA A 152 1.63 10.76 23.63
C ALA A 152 1.80 11.65 22.38
N SER A 153 2.62 12.70 22.47
CA SER A 153 2.88 13.62 21.36
C SER A 153 4.08 13.22 20.49
N ASN A 154 4.76 12.11 20.83
CA ASN A 154 5.93 11.66 20.07
C ASN A 154 5.55 11.10 18.70
N ALA A 155 5.82 11.90 17.65
CA ALA A 155 5.53 11.51 16.27
C ALA A 155 6.36 10.31 15.80
N GLN A 156 7.60 10.14 16.27
CA GLN A 156 8.48 9.05 15.85
C GLN A 156 7.98 7.70 16.38
N PHE A 157 7.43 7.65 17.60
CA PHE A 157 6.77 6.44 18.10
C PHE A 157 5.55 6.09 17.26
N LYS A 158 4.69 7.07 16.94
CA LYS A 158 3.50 6.85 16.11
C LYS A 158 3.86 6.35 14.71
N LEU A 159 4.85 6.96 14.07
CA LEU A 159 5.34 6.59 12.74
C LEU A 159 5.93 5.17 12.73
N LEU A 160 6.77 4.83 13.71
CA LEU A 160 7.39 3.51 13.76
C LEU A 160 6.37 2.41 14.12
N LEU A 161 5.44 2.69 15.04
CA LEU A 161 4.30 1.79 15.32
C LEU A 161 3.48 1.55 14.06
N LEU A 162 3.16 2.61 13.32
CA LEU A 162 2.43 2.52 12.05
C LEU A 162 3.13 1.56 11.09
N LEU A 163 4.44 1.74 10.89
CA LEU A 163 5.22 0.91 9.98
C LEU A 163 5.24 -0.57 10.42
N LEU A 164 5.43 -0.84 11.72
CA LEU A 164 5.42 -2.19 12.26
C LEU A 164 4.05 -2.86 12.15
N TYR A 165 2.97 -2.15 12.43
CA TYR A 165 1.61 -2.68 12.24
C TYR A 165 1.35 -3.00 10.76
N CYS A 166 1.71 -2.10 9.84
CA CYS A 166 1.61 -2.37 8.40
C CYS A 166 2.44 -3.58 7.97
N HIS A 167 3.65 -3.76 8.54
CA HIS A 167 4.49 -4.92 8.25
C HIS A 167 3.85 -6.23 8.74
N LEU A 168 3.22 -6.20 9.91
CA LEU A 168 2.40 -7.30 10.41
C LEU A 168 1.06 -7.40 9.67
N GLY A 169 0.74 -6.58 8.68
CA GLY A 169 -0.52 -6.61 7.96
C GLY A 169 -1.74 -6.12 8.74
N ALA A 170 -1.55 -5.45 9.88
CA ALA A 170 -2.60 -4.81 10.66
C ALA A 170 -2.71 -3.33 10.30
N PHE A 171 -3.90 -2.87 9.89
CA PHE A 171 -4.13 -1.50 9.46
C PHE A 171 -5.12 -0.72 10.33
N GLU A 172 -6.00 -1.37 11.07
CA GLU A 172 -6.95 -0.67 11.96
C GLU A 172 -6.22 0.25 12.96
N PRO A 173 -5.14 -0.18 13.66
CA PRO A 173 -4.40 0.70 14.58
C PRO A 173 -3.65 1.83 13.87
N VAL A 174 -3.34 1.67 12.57
CA VAL A 174 -2.61 2.63 11.76
C VAL A 174 -3.45 3.88 11.53
N VAL A 175 -4.76 3.72 11.32
CA VAL A 175 -5.69 4.85 11.11
C VAL A 175 -5.68 5.78 12.33
N ASP A 176 -5.79 5.20 13.53
CA ASP A 176 -5.77 5.96 14.78
C ASP A 176 -4.43 6.66 15.00
N LEU A 177 -3.32 5.95 14.77
CA LEU A 177 -1.97 6.53 14.92
C LEU A 177 -1.75 7.70 13.97
N TYR A 178 -2.17 7.57 12.71
CA TYR A 178 -2.04 8.62 11.71
C TYR A 178 -2.97 9.80 12.00
N TYR A 179 -4.21 9.56 12.41
CA TYR A 179 -5.12 10.63 12.81
C TYR A 179 -4.55 11.44 13.98
N ASN A 180 -3.91 10.76 14.95
CA ASN A 180 -3.23 11.40 16.07
C ASN A 180 -1.91 12.12 15.70
N LEU A 181 -1.38 11.94 14.49
CA LEU A 181 -0.30 12.79 13.96
C LEU A 181 -0.82 14.17 13.53
N ASP A 182 -2.15 14.31 13.35
CA ASP A 182 -2.81 15.55 12.91
C ASP A 182 -2.19 16.10 11.61
N ALA A 183 -1.94 15.21 10.65
CA ALA A 183 -1.35 15.55 9.35
C ALA A 183 -2.28 16.51 8.57
N LYS A 184 -1.74 17.67 8.15
CA LYS A 184 -2.48 18.74 7.48
C LYS A 184 -1.83 19.20 6.18
N HIS A 185 -2.67 19.65 5.26
CA HIS A 185 -2.28 20.33 4.02
C HIS A 185 -1.19 19.54 3.25
N VAL A 186 -0.02 20.13 3.03
CA VAL A 186 1.10 19.53 2.29
C VAL A 186 1.54 18.18 2.87
N GLN A 187 1.27 17.90 4.14
CA GLN A 187 1.58 16.59 4.74
C GLN A 187 0.78 15.45 4.10
N HIS A 188 -0.39 15.73 3.53
CA HIS A 188 -1.10 14.71 2.75
C HIS A 188 -0.33 14.28 1.50
N ASP A 189 0.52 15.13 0.93
CA ASP A 189 1.40 14.77 -0.19
C ASP A 189 2.69 14.08 0.30
N THR A 190 3.26 14.55 1.42
CA THR A 190 4.57 14.07 1.87
C THR A 190 4.51 12.79 2.70
N ILE A 191 3.48 12.60 3.53
CA ILE A 191 3.35 11.43 4.43
C ILE A 191 2.03 10.66 4.24
N GLY A 192 1.08 11.17 3.43
CA GLY A 192 -0.19 10.49 3.15
C GLY A 192 -0.05 9.12 2.46
N PHE A 193 1.10 8.88 1.84
CA PHE A 193 1.46 7.56 1.29
C PHE A 193 1.48 6.47 2.38
N LEU A 194 1.75 6.81 3.65
CA LEU A 194 1.76 5.86 4.77
C LEU A 194 0.39 5.23 5.05
N LEU A 195 -0.71 5.87 4.63
CA LEU A 195 -2.06 5.28 4.70
C LEU A 195 -2.44 4.59 3.40
N THR A 196 -2.39 5.37 2.31
CA THR A 196 -2.92 4.99 1.00
C THR A 196 -2.19 3.80 0.38
N ARG A 197 -0.90 3.60 0.72
CA ARG A 197 -0.12 2.44 0.29
C ARG A 197 -0.67 1.11 0.84
N TYR A 198 -1.18 1.12 2.07
CA TYR A 198 -1.47 -0.10 2.82
C TYR A 198 -2.96 -0.38 2.99
N ALA A 199 -3.82 0.64 3.08
CA ALA A 199 -5.22 0.49 3.45
C ALA A 199 -5.99 -0.53 2.59
N GLU A 200 -6.00 -0.35 1.27
CA GLU A 200 -6.68 -1.25 0.34
C GLU A 200 -5.94 -2.59 0.22
N SER A 201 -4.60 -2.56 0.22
CA SER A 201 -3.77 -3.77 0.14
C SER A 201 -3.94 -4.75 1.30
N LEU A 202 -4.40 -4.24 2.46
CA LEU A 202 -4.67 -5.02 3.67
C LEU A 202 -6.16 -5.26 3.89
N GLY A 203 -7.02 -4.98 2.89
CA GLY A 203 -8.45 -5.30 2.93
C GLY A 203 -9.32 -4.33 3.75
N HIS A 204 -8.81 -3.16 4.13
CA HIS A 204 -9.57 -2.14 4.86
C HIS A 204 -10.13 -1.10 3.87
N PHE A 205 -11.14 -1.46 3.10
CA PHE A 205 -11.67 -0.67 1.99
C PHE A 205 -12.34 0.63 2.45
N ALA A 206 -13.00 0.64 3.59
CA ALA A 206 -13.58 1.85 4.17
C ALA A 206 -12.49 2.88 4.53
N ALA A 207 -11.43 2.43 5.22
CA ALA A 207 -10.31 3.27 5.59
C ALA A 207 -9.52 3.73 4.35
N ALA A 208 -9.37 2.88 3.33
CA ALA A 208 -8.75 3.23 2.06
C ALA A 208 -9.52 4.35 1.34
N SER A 209 -10.85 4.22 1.30
CA SER A 209 -11.73 5.23 0.71
C SER A 209 -11.60 6.58 1.39
N GLN A 210 -11.62 6.57 2.73
CA GLN A 210 -11.47 7.78 3.52
C GLN A 210 -10.09 8.43 3.33
N SER A 211 -9.03 7.63 3.32
CA SER A 211 -7.64 8.09 3.13
C SER A 211 -7.46 8.74 1.74
N CYS A 212 -8.04 8.14 0.70
CA CYS A 212 -8.04 8.72 -0.64
C CYS A 212 -8.80 10.05 -0.67
N ASN A 213 -9.99 10.09 -0.08
CA ASN A 213 -10.83 11.29 -0.05
C ASN A 213 -10.19 12.46 0.72
N PHE A 214 -9.42 12.20 1.77
CA PHE A 214 -8.67 13.26 2.47
C PHE A 214 -7.57 13.84 1.57
N SER A 215 -6.81 12.97 0.91
CA SER A 215 -5.71 13.39 0.04
C SER A 215 -6.21 14.13 -1.21
N LEU A 216 -7.26 13.64 -1.89
CA LEU A 216 -7.87 14.33 -3.03
C LEU A 216 -8.45 15.69 -2.66
N ARG A 217 -9.10 15.81 -1.50
CA ARG A 217 -9.58 17.10 -1.01
C ARG A 217 -8.44 18.11 -0.89
N PHE A 218 -7.30 17.71 -0.34
CA PHE A 218 -6.12 18.56 -0.31
C PHE A 218 -5.65 18.99 -1.70
N PHE A 219 -5.46 18.06 -2.65
CA PHE A 219 -4.95 18.40 -3.98
C PHE A 219 -5.90 19.34 -4.76
N HIS A 220 -7.21 19.07 -4.72
CA HIS A 220 -8.20 19.92 -5.38
C HIS A 220 -8.34 21.30 -4.74
N SER A 221 -8.35 21.38 -3.40
CA SER A 221 -8.32 22.68 -2.71
C SER A 221 -7.05 23.45 -3.06
N ASN A 222 -5.90 22.80 -3.03
CA ASN A 222 -4.61 23.44 -3.34
C ASN A 222 -4.55 24.02 -4.76
N GLN A 223 -5.14 23.33 -5.76
CA GLN A 223 -5.24 23.84 -7.13
C GLN A 223 -5.96 25.19 -7.21
N LYS A 224 -7.05 25.33 -6.45
CA LYS A 224 -7.83 26.56 -6.36
C LYS A 224 -7.09 27.63 -5.55
N ASP A 225 -6.65 27.28 -4.34
CA ASP A 225 -6.07 28.22 -3.38
C ASP A 225 -4.75 28.80 -3.91
N THR A 226 -3.87 27.98 -4.47
CA THR A 226 -2.59 28.47 -5.04
C THR A 226 -2.81 29.44 -6.20
N SER A 227 -3.85 29.21 -7.02
CA SER A 227 -4.20 30.13 -8.11
C SER A 227 -4.65 31.49 -7.56
N GLU A 228 -5.39 31.50 -6.46
CA GLU A 228 -5.80 32.74 -5.78
C GLU A 228 -4.60 33.47 -5.16
N TYR A 229 -3.69 32.75 -4.50
CA TYR A 229 -2.48 33.35 -3.92
C TYR A 229 -1.54 33.96 -4.97
N ILE A 230 -1.47 33.38 -6.18
CA ILE A 230 -0.76 34.00 -7.31
C ILE A 230 -1.41 35.34 -7.71
N ILE A 231 -2.75 35.40 -7.77
CA ILE A 231 -3.47 36.66 -8.07
C ILE A 231 -3.22 37.69 -6.96
N GLN A 232 -3.24 37.27 -5.70
CA GLN A 232 -2.96 38.15 -4.56
C GLN A 232 -1.52 38.66 -4.58
N ALA A 233 -0.54 37.85 -4.99
CA ALA A 233 0.85 38.27 -5.11
C ALA A 233 1.02 39.45 -6.10
N TYR A 234 0.29 39.45 -7.22
CA TYR A 234 0.24 40.62 -8.12
C TYR A 234 -0.37 41.85 -7.43
N LYS A 235 -1.48 41.68 -6.68
CA LYS A 235 -2.16 42.79 -5.99
C LYS A 235 -1.29 43.43 -4.90
N TYR A 236 -0.52 42.64 -4.17
CA TYR A 236 0.32 43.11 -3.07
C TYR A 236 1.77 43.42 -3.47
N GLY A 237 2.11 43.30 -4.75
CA GLY A 237 3.45 43.61 -5.26
C GLY A 237 4.54 42.59 -4.90
N ALA A 238 4.16 41.35 -4.54
CA ALA A 238 5.09 40.27 -4.21
C ALA A 238 5.57 39.53 -5.48
N PHE A 239 6.07 40.26 -6.48
CA PHE A 239 6.37 39.72 -7.81
C PHE A 239 7.43 38.62 -7.79
N GLU A 240 8.41 38.71 -6.89
CA GLU A 240 9.47 37.70 -6.73
C GLU A 240 8.95 36.34 -6.26
N LYS A 241 7.78 36.29 -5.61
CA LYS A 241 7.16 35.03 -5.13
C LYS A 241 6.28 34.34 -6.17
N ILE A 242 5.93 35.02 -7.24
CA ILE A 242 5.07 34.46 -8.30
C ILE A 242 5.73 33.23 -8.96
N PRO A 243 7.01 33.26 -9.36
CA PRO A 243 7.68 32.07 -9.89
C PRO A 243 7.72 30.91 -8.89
N GLU A 244 7.94 31.19 -7.59
CA GLU A 244 7.92 30.17 -6.52
C GLU A 244 6.54 29.53 -6.37
N PHE A 245 5.46 30.31 -6.39
CA PHE A 245 4.09 29.80 -6.34
C PHE A 245 3.72 28.97 -7.56
N ILE A 246 4.14 29.39 -8.75
CA ILE A 246 3.94 28.60 -9.98
C ILE A 246 4.71 27.28 -9.88
N ALA A 247 5.96 27.30 -9.41
CA ALA A 247 6.76 26.09 -9.22
C ALA A 247 6.12 25.13 -8.22
N LEU A 248 5.62 25.63 -7.07
CA LEU A 248 4.91 24.82 -6.08
C LEU A 248 3.62 24.23 -6.64
N ARG A 249 2.81 25.04 -7.35
CA ARG A 249 1.59 24.58 -8.02
C ARG A 249 1.88 23.43 -8.98
N ASN A 250 2.88 23.60 -9.83
CA ASN A 250 3.26 22.58 -10.81
C ASN A 250 3.79 21.32 -10.13
N ARG A 251 4.61 21.46 -9.08
CA ARG A 251 5.13 20.34 -8.29
C ARG A 251 4.02 19.51 -7.63
N LEU A 252 2.97 20.16 -7.12
CA LEU A 252 1.84 19.47 -6.49
C LEU A 252 0.89 18.86 -7.54
N ASN A 253 0.65 19.55 -8.66
CA ASN A 253 -0.16 19.01 -9.76
C ASN A 253 0.47 17.80 -10.45
N HIS A 254 1.81 17.73 -10.46
CA HIS A 254 2.55 16.60 -11.01
C HIS A 254 2.98 15.61 -9.91
N SER A 255 2.38 15.67 -8.72
CA SER A 255 2.71 14.72 -7.65
C SER A 255 2.39 13.28 -8.06
N LEU A 256 3.37 12.38 -7.85
CA LEU A 256 3.17 10.94 -7.91
C LEU A 256 2.01 10.51 -7.02
N HIS A 257 1.97 11.01 -5.79
CA HIS A 257 0.97 10.64 -4.81
C HIS A 257 -0.43 11.07 -5.25
N PHE A 258 -0.57 12.24 -5.89
CA PHE A 258 -1.85 12.67 -6.44
C PHE A 258 -2.37 11.71 -7.52
N ALA A 259 -1.51 11.32 -8.46
CA ALA A 259 -1.87 10.38 -9.52
C ALA A 259 -2.24 8.99 -8.97
N GLN A 260 -1.51 8.51 -7.95
CA GLN A 260 -1.81 7.27 -7.25
C GLN A 260 -3.19 7.31 -6.57
N VAL A 261 -3.44 8.33 -5.75
CA VAL A 261 -4.71 8.41 -5.02
C VAL A 261 -5.90 8.56 -5.96
N ARG A 262 -5.78 9.34 -7.04
CA ARG A 262 -6.85 9.47 -8.05
C ARG A 262 -7.18 8.11 -8.67
N THR A 263 -6.16 7.39 -9.10
CA THR A 263 -6.30 6.06 -9.73
C THR A 263 -6.90 5.05 -8.76
N GLU A 264 -6.37 4.96 -7.54
CA GLU A 264 -6.85 4.00 -6.53
C GLU A 264 -8.24 4.35 -6.01
N ARG A 265 -8.60 5.64 -5.92
CA ARG A 265 -9.97 6.04 -5.57
C ARG A 265 -10.98 5.53 -6.59
N MET A 266 -10.69 5.75 -7.88
CA MET A 266 -11.57 5.32 -8.97
C MET A 266 -11.67 3.79 -9.04
N LEU A 267 -10.55 3.07 -8.87
CA LEU A 267 -10.57 1.61 -8.80
C LEU A 267 -11.36 1.09 -7.59
N LEU A 268 -11.19 1.69 -6.41
CA LEU A 268 -11.97 1.37 -5.21
C LEU A 268 -13.48 1.58 -5.44
N ASP A 269 -13.88 2.71 -6.03
CA ASP A 269 -15.29 2.98 -6.35
C ASP A 269 -15.86 1.91 -7.28
N LEU A 270 -15.11 1.52 -8.31
CA LEU A 270 -15.51 0.42 -9.19
C LEU A 270 -15.63 -0.90 -8.40
N PHE A 271 -14.58 -1.31 -7.67
CA PHE A 271 -14.57 -2.58 -6.94
C PHE A 271 -15.66 -2.67 -5.88
N LEU A 272 -16.05 -1.56 -5.24
CA LEU A 272 -17.05 -1.56 -4.17
C LEU A 272 -18.49 -1.40 -4.67
N GLU A 273 -18.71 -0.72 -5.80
CA GLU A 273 -20.05 -0.27 -6.20
C GLU A 273 -20.49 -0.75 -7.60
N ALA A 274 -19.58 -0.87 -8.57
CA ALA A 274 -19.95 -1.18 -9.95
C ALA A 274 -20.51 -2.61 -10.07
N ASP A 275 -21.59 -2.79 -10.82
CA ASP A 275 -22.45 -3.99 -10.93
C ASP A 275 -23.07 -4.48 -9.60
N ILE A 276 -22.94 -3.71 -8.51
CA ILE A 276 -23.61 -3.95 -7.22
C ILE A 276 -24.73 -2.93 -7.04
N MET A 277 -24.40 -1.64 -7.11
CA MET A 277 -25.33 -0.51 -6.92
C MET A 277 -25.73 0.15 -8.26
N LEU A 278 -24.75 0.34 -9.14
CA LEU A 278 -24.90 0.90 -10.48
C LEU A 278 -24.32 -0.07 -11.49
N SER A 279 -24.75 -0.03 -12.75
CA SER A 279 -24.05 -0.77 -13.81
C SER A 279 -22.62 -0.25 -13.96
N LEU A 280 -21.70 -1.10 -14.42
CA LEU A 280 -20.33 -0.69 -14.71
C LEU A 280 -20.28 0.55 -15.64
N GLU A 281 -21.14 0.61 -16.66
CA GLU A 281 -21.23 1.75 -17.56
C GLU A 281 -21.62 3.06 -16.87
N GLU A 282 -22.61 3.01 -15.97
CA GLU A 282 -23.04 4.17 -15.19
C GLU A 282 -21.95 4.65 -14.23
N SER A 283 -21.24 3.73 -13.58
CA SER A 283 -20.11 4.06 -12.70
C SER A 283 -18.97 4.73 -13.48
N VAL A 284 -18.56 4.17 -14.62
CA VAL A 284 -17.52 4.74 -15.49
C VAL A 284 -17.92 6.13 -15.97
N LYS A 285 -19.19 6.30 -16.38
CA LYS A 285 -19.72 7.59 -16.82
C LYS A 285 -19.75 8.63 -15.68
N ALA A 286 -20.16 8.23 -14.47
CA ALA A 286 -20.23 9.11 -13.31
C ALA A 286 -18.85 9.66 -12.92
N MET A 287 -17.79 8.87 -13.11
CA MET A 287 -16.40 9.28 -12.86
C MET A 287 -15.76 10.05 -14.03
N SER A 288 -16.47 10.25 -15.14
CA SER A 288 -15.93 10.84 -16.37
C SER A 288 -14.66 10.14 -16.88
N LEU A 289 -14.60 8.80 -16.73
CA LEU A 289 -13.46 8.00 -17.16
C LEU A 289 -13.48 7.78 -18.68
N CYS A 290 -12.37 8.10 -19.33
CA CYS A 290 -12.15 7.86 -20.75
C CYS A 290 -10.99 6.88 -20.95
N ALA A 291 -11.15 5.90 -21.84
CA ALA A 291 -10.08 4.94 -22.14
C ALA A 291 -8.93 5.55 -22.95
N GLU A 292 -9.22 6.56 -23.78
CA GLU A 292 -8.26 7.18 -24.70
C GLU A 292 -7.42 8.26 -24.02
N GLU A 293 -8.01 8.98 -23.07
CA GLU A 293 -7.36 10.09 -22.38
C GLU A 293 -6.63 9.60 -21.11
N ASP A 294 -5.40 10.08 -20.94
CA ASP A 294 -4.59 9.88 -19.74
C ASP A 294 -4.12 11.24 -19.22
N ASP A 295 -4.59 11.60 -18.03
CA ASP A 295 -4.30 12.86 -17.38
C ASP A 295 -3.17 12.71 -16.34
N ILE A 296 -2.39 11.62 -16.40
CA ILE A 296 -1.17 11.43 -15.60
C ILE A 296 0.02 12.06 -16.34
N PRO A 297 0.76 12.99 -15.72
CA PRO A 297 1.88 13.68 -16.37
C PRO A 297 3.17 12.84 -16.35
N TRP A 298 3.16 11.66 -17.00
CA TRP A 298 4.22 10.63 -16.95
C TRP A 298 5.66 11.18 -17.06
N ASP A 299 5.91 12.12 -17.97
CA ASP A 299 7.25 12.66 -18.22
C ASP A 299 7.73 13.68 -17.17
N SER A 300 6.83 14.14 -16.30
CA SER A 300 7.13 15.21 -15.33
C SER A 300 6.64 14.92 -13.91
N ILE A 301 6.32 13.65 -13.62
CA ILE A 301 5.96 13.16 -12.29
C ILE A 301 7.01 13.60 -11.26
N ARG A 302 6.53 14.02 -10.09
CA ARG A 302 7.32 14.43 -8.93
C ARG A 302 7.04 13.53 -7.74
N ASP A 303 8.07 12.86 -7.25
CA ASP A 303 8.01 12.18 -5.96
C ASP A 303 8.23 13.20 -4.84
N ASN A 304 7.15 13.53 -4.13
CA ASN A 304 7.18 14.48 -3.02
C ASN A 304 7.15 13.78 -1.65
N ARG A 305 7.18 12.44 -1.62
CA ARG A 305 7.13 11.67 -0.38
C ARG A 305 8.34 11.99 0.50
N ASP A 306 8.09 12.21 1.79
CA ASP A 306 9.16 12.37 2.76
C ASP A 306 9.67 10.99 3.21
N LEU A 307 10.61 10.47 2.42
CA LEU A 307 11.31 9.21 2.71
C LEU A 307 12.35 9.35 3.84
N THR A 308 12.40 10.50 4.50
CA THR A 308 13.33 10.83 5.61
C THR A 308 12.59 11.21 6.89
N VAL A 309 11.27 11.03 6.94
CA VAL A 309 10.43 11.36 8.11
C VAL A 309 10.79 10.51 9.34
N PHE A 310 11.27 9.29 9.12
CA PHE A 310 11.74 8.39 10.17
C PHE A 310 13.14 8.80 10.63
N THR A 311 13.28 9.02 11.93
CA THR A 311 14.60 9.26 12.53
C THR A 311 15.43 7.99 12.39
N SER A 312 16.61 8.10 11.77
CA SER A 312 17.56 6.99 11.68
C SER A 312 18.95 7.49 12.06
N TRP A 313 19.63 6.70 12.90
CA TRP A 313 21.05 6.86 13.22
C TRP A 313 21.87 5.71 12.64
N ASP A 314 21.41 5.09 11.56
CA ASP A 314 22.12 4.00 10.90
C ASP A 314 23.43 4.50 10.28
N PRO A 315 24.43 3.62 10.08
CA PRO A 315 25.65 3.99 9.40
C PRO A 315 25.36 4.37 7.93
N LYS A 316 26.25 5.18 7.33
CA LYS A 316 26.02 5.80 6.03
C LYS A 316 25.65 4.79 4.94
N GLU A 317 26.22 3.59 4.99
CA GLU A 317 26.02 2.50 4.05
C GLU A 317 24.61 1.90 4.12
N ARG A 318 23.92 2.06 5.25
CA ARG A 318 22.56 1.54 5.49
C ARG A 318 21.47 2.61 5.36
N ARG A 319 21.85 3.88 5.20
CA ARG A 319 20.89 4.97 5.01
C ARG A 319 20.27 4.96 3.62
N LEU A 320 19.19 5.71 3.49
CA LEU A 320 18.56 5.96 2.21
C LEU A 320 19.51 6.70 1.26
N ALA A 321 20.04 5.97 0.27
CA ALA A 321 20.81 6.52 -0.83
C ALA A 321 19.91 7.12 -1.92
N GLU A 322 20.47 8.02 -2.73
CA GLU A 322 19.77 8.61 -3.88
C GLU A 322 19.33 7.53 -4.89
N GLU A 323 20.15 6.49 -5.04
CA GLU A 323 19.83 5.34 -5.87
C GLU A 323 18.56 4.63 -5.40
N HIS A 324 18.38 4.43 -4.08
CA HIS A 324 17.14 3.85 -3.55
C HIS A 324 15.92 4.74 -3.84
N ARG A 325 16.07 6.07 -3.83
CA ARG A 325 14.97 7.00 -4.18
C ARG A 325 14.59 6.87 -5.64
N ARG A 326 15.59 6.83 -6.54
CA ARG A 326 15.40 6.64 -7.98
C ARG A 326 14.67 5.33 -8.27
N LEU A 327 15.17 4.23 -7.70
CA LEU A 327 14.60 2.89 -7.87
C LEU A 327 13.16 2.80 -7.33
N SER A 328 12.91 3.40 -6.17
CA SER A 328 11.57 3.51 -5.59
C SER A 328 10.61 4.28 -6.50
N LEU A 329 11.04 5.42 -7.07
CA LEU A 329 10.20 6.18 -8.01
C LEU A 329 9.92 5.38 -9.29
N GLU A 330 10.92 4.65 -9.81
CA GLU A 330 10.74 3.78 -10.98
C GLU A 330 9.70 2.69 -10.69
N GLU A 331 9.81 2.00 -9.55
CA GLU A 331 8.86 0.95 -9.16
C GLU A 331 7.44 1.51 -8.95
N GLU A 332 7.30 2.64 -8.26
CA GLU A 332 5.99 3.30 -8.05
C GLU A 332 5.37 3.76 -9.36
N THR A 333 6.17 4.23 -10.31
CA THR A 333 5.70 4.63 -11.64
C THR A 333 5.23 3.43 -12.43
N VAL A 334 5.95 2.30 -12.37
CA VAL A 334 5.55 1.03 -13.01
C VAL A 334 4.24 0.53 -12.40
N TRP A 335 4.13 0.50 -11.07
CA TRP A 335 2.91 0.08 -10.39
C TRP A 335 1.72 0.99 -10.73
N LEU A 336 1.90 2.32 -10.67
CA LEU A 336 0.88 3.29 -11.08
C LEU A 336 0.46 3.08 -12.54
N ARG A 337 1.39 2.77 -13.44
CA ARG A 337 1.09 2.50 -14.85
C ARG A 337 0.23 1.26 -15.02
N ILE A 338 0.53 0.18 -14.31
CA ILE A 338 -0.29 -1.02 -14.30
C ILE A 338 -1.72 -0.67 -13.85
N ARG A 339 -1.85 0.06 -12.74
CA ARG A 339 -3.16 0.43 -12.17
C ARG A 339 -3.96 1.37 -13.08
N SER A 340 -3.32 2.37 -13.67
CA SER A 340 -3.93 3.28 -14.64
C SER A 340 -4.38 2.54 -15.91
N LEU A 341 -3.54 1.66 -16.45
CA LEU A 341 -3.90 0.83 -17.60
C LEU A 341 -5.08 -0.09 -17.28
N THR A 342 -5.09 -0.75 -16.12
CA THR A 342 -6.24 -1.55 -15.66
C THR A 342 -7.51 -0.72 -15.61
N LEU A 343 -7.47 0.48 -15.02
CA LEU A 343 -8.61 1.39 -14.94
C LEU A 343 -9.14 1.78 -16.32
N ARG A 344 -8.24 2.16 -17.24
CA ARG A 344 -8.58 2.55 -18.62
C ARG A 344 -9.12 1.37 -19.44
N LEU A 345 -8.60 0.16 -19.22
CA LEU A 345 -9.10 -1.06 -19.84
C LEU A 345 -10.52 -1.39 -19.36
N VAL A 346 -10.80 -1.21 -18.05
CA VAL A 346 -12.16 -1.38 -17.51
C VAL A 346 -13.11 -0.32 -18.08
N ALA A 347 -12.69 0.94 -18.21
CA ALA A 347 -13.47 1.99 -18.87
C ALA A 347 -13.73 1.67 -20.35
N SER A 348 -12.72 1.17 -21.06
CA SER A 348 -12.85 0.72 -22.44
C SER A 348 -13.90 -0.38 -22.54
N MET A 349 -13.79 -1.44 -21.72
CA MET A 349 -14.74 -2.55 -21.64
C MET A 349 -16.19 -2.09 -21.41
N ALA A 350 -16.41 -1.15 -20.48
CA ALA A 350 -17.74 -0.59 -20.21
C ALA A 350 -18.33 0.09 -21.46
N SER A 351 -17.52 0.81 -22.22
CA SER A 351 -17.97 1.54 -23.42
C SER A 351 -18.39 0.63 -24.60
N LEU A 352 -18.04 -0.66 -24.56
CA LEU A 352 -18.30 -1.63 -25.63
C LEU A 352 -19.73 -2.18 -25.59
N GLY A 353 -20.48 -2.02 -24.50
CA GLY A 353 -21.87 -2.49 -24.38
C GLY A 353 -22.91 -1.76 -25.24
N HIS A 354 -22.51 -0.72 -25.99
CA HIS A 354 -23.41 0.18 -26.73
C HIS A 354 -23.80 -0.26 -28.16
N THR A 355 -23.35 -1.40 -28.67
CA THR A 355 -23.60 -1.79 -30.08
C THR A 355 -25.00 -2.35 -30.38
N CYS A 356 -25.83 -2.65 -29.37
CA CYS A 356 -27.16 -3.22 -29.61
C CYS A 356 -28.24 -2.13 -29.81
N ALA A 357 -28.10 -1.31 -30.85
CA ALA A 357 -29.24 -0.55 -31.38
C ALA A 357 -30.20 -1.53 -32.11
N PRO A 358 -31.53 -1.39 -31.97
CA PRO A 358 -32.48 -2.26 -32.65
C PRO A 358 -32.31 -2.12 -34.17
N GLN A 359 -32.20 -3.27 -34.86
CA GLN A 359 -32.24 -3.38 -36.32
C GLN A 359 -33.55 -2.75 -36.83
N ASN A 360 -33.53 -1.46 -37.13
CA ASN A 360 -34.48 -0.69 -37.95
C ASN A 360 -34.03 0.78 -38.11
N ALA A 361 -32.73 1.01 -38.28
CA ALA A 361 -32.21 2.32 -38.71
C ALA A 361 -31.42 2.11 -40.00
N GLU A 362 -32.09 2.28 -41.14
CA GLU A 362 -31.41 2.49 -42.42
C GLU A 362 -30.58 3.77 -42.31
N THR A 363 -29.33 3.68 -42.74
CA THR A 363 -28.35 4.78 -42.94
C THR A 363 -27.88 5.53 -41.69
N ALA A 364 -26.83 5.01 -41.05
CA ALA A 364 -25.87 5.81 -40.28
C ALA A 364 -24.45 5.32 -40.58
N ASN A 365 -23.57 6.26 -40.97
CA ASN A 365 -22.19 6.03 -41.43
C ASN A 365 -21.36 5.13 -40.49
N GLU A 366 -20.68 4.14 -41.07
CA GLU A 366 -19.87 3.09 -40.43
C GLU A 366 -18.45 3.54 -39.99
N ASN A 367 -18.26 4.76 -39.46
CA ASN A 367 -16.90 5.27 -39.18
C ASN A 367 -16.42 5.17 -37.72
N GLY A 368 -17.09 4.45 -36.81
CA GLY A 368 -16.81 4.56 -35.36
C GLY A 368 -16.49 3.28 -34.56
N VAL A 369 -16.66 2.08 -35.14
CA VAL A 369 -16.53 0.81 -34.38
C VAL A 369 -15.09 0.27 -34.39
N GLY A 370 -14.32 0.53 -35.46
CA GLY A 370 -12.92 0.10 -35.56
C GLY A 370 -11.96 0.82 -34.59
N ASP A 371 -12.32 2.01 -34.12
CA ASP A 371 -11.46 2.84 -33.27
C ASP A 371 -11.36 2.26 -31.84
N LYS A 372 -12.49 1.88 -31.23
CA LYS A 372 -12.56 1.42 -29.83
C LYS A 372 -11.89 0.08 -29.54
N ALA A 373 -12.03 -0.90 -30.45
CA ALA A 373 -11.37 -2.21 -30.32
C ALA A 373 -9.85 -2.09 -30.45
N SER A 374 -9.39 -1.12 -31.27
CA SER A 374 -7.97 -0.82 -31.44
C SER A 374 -7.36 -0.18 -30.20
N VAL A 375 -8.10 0.71 -29.51
CA VAL A 375 -7.72 1.30 -28.22
C VAL A 375 -7.57 0.21 -27.16
N LEU A 376 -8.54 -0.68 -27.00
CA LEU A 376 -8.48 -1.79 -26.03
C LEU A 376 -7.25 -2.67 -26.27
N SER A 377 -6.98 -3.04 -27.52
CA SER A 377 -5.83 -3.87 -27.91
C SER A 377 -4.49 -3.16 -27.66
N SER A 378 -4.41 -1.86 -27.95
CA SER A 378 -3.22 -1.04 -27.67
C SER A 378 -2.92 -0.97 -26.18
N LEU A 379 -3.94 -0.71 -25.35
CA LEU A 379 -3.80 -0.66 -23.89
C LEU A 379 -3.38 -2.02 -23.31
N LEU A 380 -3.92 -3.13 -23.83
CA LEU A 380 -3.51 -4.49 -23.44
C LEU A 380 -2.05 -4.77 -23.78
N SER A 381 -1.59 -4.36 -24.97
CA SER A 381 -0.18 -4.48 -25.35
C SER A 381 0.73 -3.72 -24.39
N GLN A 382 0.35 -2.49 -24.01
CA GLN A 382 1.11 -1.68 -23.06
C GLN A 382 1.13 -2.31 -21.66
N LEU A 383 0.00 -2.88 -21.20
CA LEU A 383 -0.07 -3.58 -19.92
C LEU A 383 0.88 -4.78 -19.91
N ASN A 384 0.77 -5.66 -20.91
CA ASN A 384 1.62 -6.85 -21.02
C ASN A 384 3.11 -6.52 -21.07
N GLN A 385 3.50 -5.44 -21.77
CA GLN A 385 4.88 -4.97 -21.78
C GLN A 385 5.33 -4.49 -20.40
N THR A 386 4.47 -3.75 -19.69
CA THR A 386 4.78 -3.21 -18.35
C THR A 386 4.97 -4.32 -17.31
N LEU A 387 4.19 -5.41 -17.42
CA LEU A 387 4.27 -6.58 -16.53
C LEU A 387 5.58 -7.38 -16.63
N GLN A 388 6.42 -7.13 -17.63
CA GLN A 388 7.73 -7.77 -17.74
C GLN A 388 8.82 -7.11 -16.88
N THR A 389 8.47 -6.04 -16.14
CA THR A 389 9.42 -5.27 -15.32
C THR A 389 9.65 -5.94 -13.96
N ALA A 390 10.90 -5.95 -13.48
CA ALA A 390 11.31 -6.57 -12.22
C ALA A 390 11.01 -5.68 -10.99
N SER A 391 10.88 -6.32 -9.82
CA SER A 391 10.74 -5.66 -8.50
C SER A 391 12.06 -5.55 -7.75
N GLN A 392 12.10 -4.70 -6.70
CA GLN A 392 13.31 -4.42 -5.91
C GLN A 392 13.07 -4.43 -4.39
N LEU A 393 14.17 -4.50 -3.62
CA LEU A 393 14.18 -4.51 -2.15
C LEU A 393 14.85 -3.24 -1.60
N TYR A 394 14.31 -2.68 -0.50
CA TYR A 394 14.79 -1.44 0.12
C TYR A 394 15.13 -1.62 1.62
N PRO A 395 15.86 -0.67 2.24
CA PRO A 395 16.04 -0.63 3.69
C PRO A 395 14.70 -0.51 4.42
N PHE A 396 14.62 -1.02 5.67
CA PHE A 396 13.36 -1.06 6.45
C PHE A 396 12.72 0.32 6.67
N LEU A 397 13.52 1.34 7.03
CA LEU A 397 13.06 2.73 7.17
C LEU A 397 13.11 3.52 5.83
N GLY A 398 13.35 2.82 4.73
CA GLY A 398 13.39 3.38 3.38
C GLY A 398 12.00 3.48 2.74
N PRO A 399 11.92 3.70 1.42
CA PRO A 399 10.66 3.69 0.72
C PRO A 399 9.98 2.32 0.87
N PRO A 400 8.67 2.28 1.16
CA PRO A 400 7.94 1.02 1.19
C PRO A 400 7.87 0.43 -0.22
N SER A 401 8.20 -0.85 -0.38
CA SER A 401 8.05 -1.55 -1.65
C SER A 401 6.61 -1.51 -2.14
N THR A 402 6.40 -1.55 -3.46
CA THR A 402 5.06 -1.55 -4.07
C THR A 402 4.41 -2.94 -3.96
N ARG A 403 3.16 -3.04 -4.44
CA ARG A 403 2.45 -4.33 -4.58
C ARG A 403 2.89 -5.11 -5.83
N LEU A 404 3.84 -4.58 -6.62
CA LEU A 404 4.28 -5.16 -7.87
C LEU A 404 4.83 -6.58 -7.70
N ALA A 405 5.81 -6.78 -6.82
CA ALA A 405 6.43 -8.11 -6.64
C ALA A 405 5.40 -9.17 -6.21
N PRO A 406 4.58 -8.92 -5.16
CA PRO A 406 3.53 -9.85 -4.77
C PRO A 406 2.48 -10.07 -5.87
N ALA A 407 2.09 -9.03 -6.62
CA ALA A 407 1.10 -9.17 -7.68
C ALA A 407 1.61 -10.04 -8.84
N LEU A 408 2.89 -9.88 -9.21
CA LEU A 408 3.54 -10.69 -10.25
C LEU A 408 3.76 -12.14 -9.79
N SER A 409 4.10 -12.35 -8.51
CA SER A 409 4.37 -13.69 -7.98
C SER A 409 3.10 -14.51 -7.77
N THR A 410 1.97 -13.87 -7.45
CA THR A 410 0.67 -14.56 -7.35
C THR A 410 0.05 -14.86 -8.71
N GLY A 411 0.46 -14.16 -9.77
CA GLY A 411 -0.16 -14.30 -11.09
C GLY A 411 -1.33 -13.34 -11.34
N SER A 412 -1.59 -12.40 -10.43
CA SER A 412 -2.85 -11.61 -10.41
C SER A 412 -2.95 -10.71 -11.61
N CYS A 413 -1.86 -10.01 -11.92
CA CYS A 413 -1.79 -9.14 -13.07
C CYS A 413 -1.95 -9.91 -14.38
N GLN A 414 -1.40 -11.11 -14.48
CA GLN A 414 -1.51 -11.98 -15.65
C GLN A 414 -2.95 -12.50 -15.81
N CYS A 415 -3.61 -12.86 -14.71
CA CYS A 415 -5.01 -13.26 -14.70
C CYS A 415 -5.93 -12.10 -15.14
N GLN A 416 -5.70 -10.89 -14.60
CA GLN A 416 -6.43 -9.69 -14.99
C GLN A 416 -6.23 -9.35 -16.47
N ALA A 417 -4.98 -9.40 -16.96
CA ALA A 417 -4.66 -9.15 -18.35
C ALA A 417 -5.32 -10.19 -19.28
N ALA A 418 -5.32 -11.48 -18.90
CA ALA A 418 -5.99 -12.55 -19.64
C ALA A 418 -7.51 -12.34 -19.69
N ALA A 419 -8.13 -11.87 -18.59
CA ALA A 419 -9.55 -11.55 -18.55
C ALA A 419 -9.89 -10.38 -19.46
N LEU A 420 -9.09 -9.32 -19.44
CA LEU A 420 -9.29 -8.16 -20.30
C LEU A 420 -9.02 -8.49 -21.79
N GLN A 421 -8.08 -9.39 -22.09
CA GLN A 421 -7.83 -9.88 -23.46
C GLN A 421 -9.02 -10.67 -24.02
N LEU A 422 -9.72 -11.45 -23.19
CA LEU A 422 -10.93 -12.15 -23.60
C LEU A 422 -12.01 -11.21 -24.12
N CYS A 423 -12.11 -9.98 -23.58
CA CYS A 423 -13.03 -8.97 -24.08
C CYS A 423 -12.79 -8.66 -25.56
N VAL A 424 -11.53 -8.57 -26.00
CA VAL A 424 -11.17 -8.34 -27.42
C VAL A 424 -11.68 -9.48 -28.30
N HIS A 425 -11.38 -10.73 -27.92
CA HIS A 425 -11.82 -11.90 -28.68
C HIS A 425 -13.37 -12.00 -28.75
N LEU A 426 -14.06 -11.56 -27.71
CA LEU A 426 -15.53 -11.55 -27.68
C LEU A 426 -16.13 -10.50 -28.62
N GLN A 427 -15.46 -9.37 -28.83
CA GLN A 427 -15.88 -8.39 -29.83
C GLN A 427 -15.70 -8.93 -31.25
N GLU A 428 -14.57 -9.57 -31.52
CA GLU A 428 -14.35 -10.25 -32.80
C GLU A 428 -15.42 -11.32 -33.04
N LEU A 429 -15.81 -12.05 -31.99
CA LEU A 429 -16.89 -13.03 -32.06
C LEU A 429 -18.26 -12.40 -32.34
N GLU A 430 -18.54 -11.22 -31.78
CA GLU A 430 -19.78 -10.47 -32.05
C GLU A 430 -19.88 -10.09 -33.52
N LEU A 431 -18.78 -9.62 -34.12
CA LEU A 431 -18.69 -9.23 -35.53
C LEU A 431 -18.84 -10.42 -36.48
N LEU A 432 -18.15 -11.54 -36.19
CA LEU A 432 -18.14 -12.74 -37.04
C LEU A 432 -19.39 -13.62 -36.85
N GLY A 433 -20.04 -13.55 -35.70
CA GLY A 433 -21.16 -14.42 -35.33
C GLY A 433 -20.74 -15.87 -35.04
N LEU A 434 -21.66 -16.68 -34.52
CA LEU A 434 -21.37 -18.06 -34.04
C LEU A 434 -21.23 -19.11 -35.16
N ASP A 435 -21.75 -18.83 -36.36
CA ASP A 435 -21.84 -19.83 -37.43
C ASP A 435 -20.48 -20.02 -38.16
N GLU A 436 -19.61 -18.99 -38.19
CA GLU A 436 -18.36 -18.98 -38.99
C GLU A 436 -17.06 -18.85 -38.14
N SER A 437 -17.15 -18.95 -36.81
CA SER A 437 -16.07 -18.59 -35.87
C SER A 437 -15.51 -19.75 -35.03
N SER A 438 -15.49 -20.98 -35.57
CA SER A 438 -15.15 -22.19 -34.79
C SER A 438 -13.78 -22.16 -34.09
N GLU A 439 -12.75 -21.61 -34.75
CA GLU A 439 -11.41 -21.46 -34.19
C GLU A 439 -11.37 -20.42 -33.05
N LEU A 440 -11.98 -19.26 -33.27
CA LEU A 440 -12.11 -18.20 -32.27
C LEU A 440 -12.91 -18.65 -31.03
N GLN A 441 -14.00 -19.41 -31.23
CA GLN A 441 -14.76 -20.01 -30.13
C GLN A 441 -13.92 -20.98 -29.30
N THR A 442 -12.99 -21.71 -29.93
CA THR A 442 -12.06 -22.62 -29.24
C THR A 442 -11.04 -21.83 -28.43
N GLN A 443 -10.49 -20.75 -28.99
CA GLN A 443 -9.57 -19.85 -28.29
C GLN A 443 -10.22 -19.20 -27.06
N ILE A 444 -11.46 -18.72 -27.20
CA ILE A 444 -12.25 -18.15 -26.08
C ILE A 444 -12.52 -19.22 -25.01
N CYS A 445 -12.92 -20.42 -25.41
CA CYS A 445 -13.17 -21.53 -24.49
C CYS A 445 -11.91 -21.91 -23.68
N ASN A 446 -10.74 -21.95 -24.33
CA ASN A 446 -9.47 -22.20 -23.65
C ASN A 446 -9.10 -21.05 -22.71
N GLY A 447 -9.36 -19.79 -23.10
CA GLY A 447 -9.17 -18.63 -22.23
C GLY A 447 -10.01 -18.71 -20.95
N PHE A 448 -11.30 -19.09 -21.08
CA PHE A 448 -12.17 -19.31 -19.91
C PHE A 448 -11.62 -20.38 -18.96
N LYS A 449 -11.11 -21.49 -19.47
CA LYS A 449 -10.50 -22.55 -18.65
C LYS A 449 -9.23 -22.07 -17.94
N SER A 450 -8.38 -21.33 -18.64
CA SER A 450 -7.13 -20.78 -18.09
C SER A 450 -7.39 -19.83 -16.92
N LEU A 451 -8.39 -18.95 -17.03
CA LEU A 451 -8.73 -17.99 -15.98
C LEU A 451 -9.10 -18.68 -14.66
N VAL A 452 -9.90 -19.75 -14.71
CA VAL A 452 -10.33 -20.47 -13.50
C VAL A 452 -9.14 -21.02 -12.73
N VAL A 453 -8.11 -21.51 -13.43
CA VAL A 453 -6.90 -22.06 -12.81
C VAL A 453 -6.05 -20.95 -12.19
N GLN A 454 -5.98 -19.78 -12.82
CA GLN A 454 -5.14 -18.67 -12.37
C GLN A 454 -5.71 -17.93 -11.14
N LEU A 455 -7.01 -18.04 -10.85
CA LEU A 455 -7.69 -17.36 -9.74
C LEU A 455 -7.33 -17.87 -8.32
N GLN A 456 -6.26 -18.63 -8.11
CA GLN A 456 -5.86 -19.18 -6.80
C GLN A 456 -4.75 -18.34 -6.14
N GLU A 457 -5.10 -17.22 -5.51
CA GLU A 457 -4.12 -16.18 -5.12
C GLU A 457 -4.31 -15.64 -3.69
N ASN A 458 -3.40 -14.74 -3.28
CA ASN A 458 -3.55 -13.91 -2.08
C ASN A 458 -4.92 -13.22 -2.06
N LEU A 459 -5.57 -13.25 -0.89
CA LEU A 459 -7.00 -12.94 -0.76
C LEU A 459 -7.43 -11.58 -1.33
N ILE A 460 -6.64 -10.53 -1.15
CA ILE A 460 -6.97 -9.19 -1.66
C ILE A 460 -6.83 -9.11 -3.19
N PHE A 461 -5.74 -9.65 -3.75
CA PHE A 461 -5.58 -9.74 -5.21
C PHE A 461 -6.63 -10.63 -5.83
N PHE A 462 -7.03 -11.71 -5.15
CA PHE A 462 -8.13 -12.56 -5.57
C PHE A 462 -9.43 -11.76 -5.71
N VAL A 463 -9.79 -10.93 -4.72
CA VAL A 463 -11.02 -10.12 -4.75
C VAL A 463 -11.00 -9.13 -5.90
N GLU A 464 -9.91 -8.38 -6.08
CA GLU A 464 -9.76 -7.44 -7.20
C GLU A 464 -9.87 -8.14 -8.56
N THR A 465 -9.20 -9.29 -8.69
CA THR A 465 -9.21 -10.08 -9.93
C THR A 465 -10.59 -10.68 -10.21
N VAL A 466 -11.29 -11.17 -9.19
CA VAL A 466 -12.68 -11.64 -9.30
C VAL A 466 -13.59 -10.52 -9.77
N CYS A 467 -13.46 -9.29 -9.26
CA CYS A 467 -14.25 -8.15 -9.74
C CYS A 467 -14.08 -7.94 -11.25
N ILE A 468 -12.83 -7.92 -11.73
CA ILE A 468 -12.52 -7.74 -13.16
C ILE A 468 -13.08 -8.90 -14.00
N VAL A 469 -12.91 -10.14 -13.54
CA VAL A 469 -13.44 -11.33 -14.22
C VAL A 469 -14.97 -11.32 -14.26
N LEU A 470 -15.64 -10.87 -13.21
CA LEU A 470 -17.11 -10.73 -13.17
C LEU A 470 -17.60 -9.66 -14.14
N TRP A 471 -16.93 -8.51 -14.23
CA TRP A 471 -17.25 -7.49 -15.22
C TRP A 471 -17.06 -8.00 -16.66
N MET A 472 -15.98 -8.73 -16.92
CA MET A 472 -15.77 -9.40 -18.21
C MET A 472 -16.88 -10.42 -18.51
N ALA A 473 -17.28 -11.23 -17.53
CA ALA A 473 -18.35 -12.19 -17.69
C ALA A 473 -19.73 -11.53 -17.90
N SER A 474 -19.95 -10.36 -17.27
CA SER A 474 -21.12 -9.50 -17.52
C SER A 474 -21.15 -9.04 -18.98
N GLN A 475 -20.00 -8.61 -19.53
CA GLN A 475 -19.88 -8.26 -20.94
C GLN A 475 -20.09 -9.46 -21.87
N CYS A 476 -19.52 -10.63 -21.55
CA CYS A 476 -19.79 -11.89 -22.27
C CYS A 476 -21.29 -12.16 -22.35
N THR A 477 -22.01 -11.99 -21.23
CA THR A 477 -23.44 -12.23 -21.13
C THR A 477 -24.22 -11.32 -22.08
N LYS A 478 -23.84 -10.03 -22.16
CA LYS A 478 -24.46 -9.03 -23.05
C LYS A 478 -24.32 -9.42 -24.53
N ILE A 479 -23.20 -10.03 -24.92
CA ILE A 479 -22.93 -10.48 -26.31
C ILE A 479 -23.54 -11.87 -26.61
N LEU A 480 -23.27 -12.86 -25.76
CA LEU A 480 -23.62 -14.25 -25.99
C LEU A 480 -25.13 -14.52 -25.89
N ARG A 481 -25.86 -13.81 -25.00
CA ARG A 481 -27.30 -14.02 -24.81
C ARG A 481 -28.10 -13.69 -26.08
N PRO A 482 -27.95 -12.51 -26.73
CA PRO A 482 -28.57 -12.24 -28.03
C PRO A 482 -28.18 -13.25 -29.12
N LEU A 483 -26.89 -13.58 -29.25
CA LEU A 483 -26.41 -14.54 -30.25
C LEU A 483 -27.06 -15.93 -30.09
N LYS A 484 -27.15 -16.43 -28.85
CA LYS A 484 -27.85 -17.68 -28.52
C LYS A 484 -29.32 -17.63 -28.94
N THR A 485 -30.04 -16.55 -28.60
CA THR A 485 -31.45 -16.42 -28.96
C THR A 485 -31.67 -16.33 -30.48
N SER A 486 -30.78 -15.64 -31.20
CA SER A 486 -30.81 -15.53 -32.66
C SER A 486 -30.61 -16.89 -33.34
N LEU A 487 -29.62 -17.66 -32.87
CA LEU A 487 -29.35 -19.02 -33.35
C LEU A 487 -30.55 -19.96 -33.12
N GLN A 488 -31.17 -19.91 -31.93
CA GLN A 488 -32.37 -20.69 -31.62
C GLN A 488 -33.56 -20.33 -32.53
N LYS A 489 -33.75 -19.05 -32.85
CA LYS A 489 -34.77 -18.59 -33.81
C LYS A 489 -34.47 -19.07 -35.23
N LYS A 490 -33.21 -18.97 -35.70
CA LYS A 490 -32.79 -19.52 -37.02
C LYS A 490 -33.03 -21.02 -37.12
N LYS A 491 -32.69 -21.79 -36.09
CA LYS A 491 -32.92 -23.25 -36.02
C LYS A 491 -34.41 -23.61 -36.06
N LYS A 492 -35.28 -22.87 -35.35
CA LYS A 492 -36.75 -23.06 -35.43
C LYS A 492 -37.30 -22.83 -36.85
N LYS A 493 -36.71 -21.89 -37.61
CA LYS A 493 -37.12 -21.55 -38.99
C LYS A 493 -36.63 -22.57 -40.04
N LYS A 494 -35.54 -23.30 -39.76
CA LYS A 494 -34.91 -24.31 -40.64
C LYS A 494 -35.33 -25.77 -40.36
N ARG A 495 -36.35 -26.04 -39.53
CA ARG A 495 -36.85 -27.41 -39.23
C ARG A 495 -37.40 -28.11 -40.50
N LYS A 496 -36.51 -28.66 -41.32
CA LYS A 496 -36.82 -29.74 -42.25
C LYS A 496 -35.71 -30.77 -42.47
N GLU A 497 -34.48 -30.56 -41.98
CA GLU A 497 -33.45 -31.60 -42.08
C GLU A 497 -32.66 -31.73 -40.77
N THR A 498 -32.40 -33.00 -40.44
CA THR A 498 -31.67 -33.52 -39.28
C THR A 498 -30.37 -32.75 -39.02
N SER A 499 -30.33 -31.98 -37.94
CA SER A 499 -29.08 -31.48 -37.37
C SER A 499 -29.06 -31.77 -35.87
N THR A 500 -28.01 -32.44 -35.43
CA THR A 500 -27.70 -32.74 -34.04
C THR A 500 -27.70 -31.44 -33.23
N ASP A 501 -28.37 -31.44 -32.08
CA ASP A 501 -28.59 -30.26 -31.24
C ASP A 501 -27.32 -29.88 -30.46
N VAL A 502 -26.24 -29.57 -31.17
CA VAL A 502 -24.96 -29.19 -30.56
C VAL A 502 -25.06 -27.72 -30.15
N GLN A 503 -24.98 -27.49 -28.84
CA GLN A 503 -24.83 -26.16 -28.26
C GLN A 503 -23.46 -25.61 -28.65
N PRO A 504 -23.36 -24.34 -29.09
CA PRO A 504 -22.08 -23.73 -29.44
C PRO A 504 -21.05 -23.87 -28.30
N LEU A 505 -19.82 -24.24 -28.66
CA LEU A 505 -18.73 -24.52 -27.71
C LEU A 505 -18.47 -23.35 -26.76
N VAL A 506 -18.53 -22.12 -27.29
CA VAL A 506 -18.35 -20.90 -26.48
C VAL A 506 -19.43 -20.72 -25.41
N ILE A 507 -20.67 -21.14 -25.68
CA ILE A 507 -21.76 -21.06 -24.70
C ILE A 507 -21.55 -22.12 -23.62
N CYS A 508 -21.15 -23.34 -23.99
CA CYS A 508 -20.82 -24.39 -23.02
C CYS A 508 -19.64 -23.96 -22.13
N GLY A 509 -18.57 -23.43 -22.72
CA GLY A 509 -17.41 -22.93 -21.97
C GLY A 509 -17.75 -21.76 -21.05
N PHE A 510 -18.64 -20.85 -21.46
CA PHE A 510 -19.09 -19.75 -20.60
C PHE A 510 -19.97 -20.23 -19.42
N GLN A 511 -20.82 -21.23 -19.65
CA GLN A 511 -21.60 -21.85 -18.57
C GLN A 511 -20.69 -22.58 -17.57
N GLU A 512 -19.64 -23.25 -18.04
CA GLU A 512 -18.60 -23.86 -17.20
C GLU A 512 -17.83 -22.80 -16.39
N LEU A 513 -17.41 -21.70 -17.02
CA LEU A 513 -16.76 -20.57 -16.34
C LEU A 513 -17.62 -20.02 -15.20
N THR A 514 -18.88 -19.68 -15.49
CA THR A 514 -19.78 -19.08 -14.49
C THR A 514 -20.10 -20.04 -13.34
N GLY A 515 -20.22 -21.35 -13.62
CA GLY A 515 -20.33 -22.39 -12.59
C GLY A 515 -19.09 -22.46 -11.70
N ASN A 516 -17.90 -22.57 -12.32
CA ASN A 516 -16.63 -22.65 -11.59
C ASN A 516 -16.35 -21.37 -10.77
N LEU A 517 -16.71 -20.19 -11.27
CA LEU A 517 -16.62 -18.93 -10.52
C LEU A 517 -17.51 -18.92 -9.29
N GLN A 518 -18.76 -19.40 -9.42
CA GLN A 518 -19.67 -19.53 -8.29
C GLN A 518 -19.10 -20.47 -7.22
N ASP A 519 -18.54 -21.61 -7.62
CA ASP A 519 -17.94 -22.57 -6.71
C ASP A 519 -16.70 -22.01 -6.02
N LEU A 520 -15.82 -21.35 -6.77
CA LEU A 520 -14.60 -20.73 -6.25
C LEU A 520 -14.89 -19.63 -5.22
N ILE A 521 -15.82 -18.72 -5.53
CA ILE A 521 -16.22 -17.67 -4.59
C ILE A 521 -16.89 -18.27 -3.35
N SER A 522 -17.68 -19.34 -3.51
CA SER A 522 -18.30 -20.04 -2.38
C SER A 522 -17.24 -20.71 -1.48
N GLN A 523 -16.21 -21.32 -2.07
CA GLN A 523 -15.07 -21.88 -1.34
C GLN A 523 -14.27 -20.80 -0.61
N ALA A 524 -14.01 -19.66 -1.27
CA ALA A 524 -13.32 -18.53 -0.65
C ALA A 524 -14.10 -17.97 0.55
N LEU A 525 -15.42 -17.79 0.41
CA LEU A 525 -16.28 -17.36 1.53
C LEU A 525 -16.28 -18.34 2.69
N LEU A 526 -16.28 -19.65 2.42
CA LEU A 526 -16.14 -20.68 3.46
C LEU A 526 -14.77 -20.62 4.14
N HIS A 527 -13.71 -20.39 3.37
CA HIS A 527 -12.35 -20.25 3.91
C HIS A 527 -12.23 -19.03 4.82
N ILE A 528 -12.72 -17.86 4.37
CA ILE A 528 -12.74 -16.61 5.17
C ILE A 528 -13.48 -16.85 6.48
N LYS A 529 -14.70 -17.42 6.43
CA LYS A 529 -15.48 -17.71 7.63
C LYS A 529 -14.77 -18.69 8.58
N GLY A 530 -14.05 -19.66 8.02
CA GLY A 530 -13.19 -20.58 8.78
C GLY A 530 -12.04 -19.85 9.48
N GLN A 531 -11.36 -18.94 8.77
CA GLN A 531 -10.32 -18.08 9.33
C GLN A 531 -10.86 -17.16 10.42
N GLU A 532 -11.99 -16.47 10.20
CA GLU A 532 -12.65 -15.64 11.22
C GLU A 532 -12.94 -16.42 12.50
N THR A 533 -13.51 -17.63 12.36
CA THR A 533 -13.83 -18.49 13.51
C THR A 533 -12.56 -18.95 14.22
N GLY A 534 -11.53 -19.34 13.48
CA GLY A 534 -10.23 -19.72 14.02
C GLY A 534 -9.55 -18.56 14.76
N MET A 535 -9.59 -17.36 14.19
CA MET A 535 -9.09 -16.14 14.78
C MET A 535 -9.85 -15.74 16.04
N MET A 536 -11.17 -15.89 16.10
CA MET A 536 -11.94 -15.64 17.33
C MET A 536 -11.65 -16.67 18.43
N ALA A 537 -11.31 -17.91 18.05
CA ALA A 537 -10.98 -18.98 18.98
C ALA A 537 -9.56 -18.86 19.55
N LEU A 538 -8.61 -18.35 18.76
CA LEU A 538 -7.25 -18.08 19.17
C LEU A 538 -7.20 -16.75 19.94
N LYS A 539 -6.68 -16.74 21.17
CA LYS A 539 -6.28 -15.48 21.83
C LYS A 539 -4.79 -15.29 21.63
N LEU A 540 -4.39 -14.42 20.69
CA LEU A 540 -2.97 -14.14 20.46
C LEU A 540 -2.29 -13.64 21.74
N SER A 541 -3.00 -12.84 22.55
CA SER A 541 -2.56 -12.39 23.88
C SER A 541 -2.41 -13.47 24.96
N SER A 542 -2.83 -14.72 24.70
CA SER A 542 -2.64 -15.87 25.60
C SER A 542 -1.42 -16.74 25.28
N LEU A 543 -0.71 -16.46 24.19
CA LEU A 543 0.58 -17.07 23.92
C LEU A 543 1.57 -16.69 25.04
N HIS A 544 2.31 -17.67 25.55
CA HIS A 544 3.14 -17.48 26.75
C HIS A 544 4.28 -16.49 26.46
N LEU A 545 4.34 -15.44 27.28
CA LEU A 545 5.40 -14.44 27.28
C LEU A 545 6.32 -14.75 28.47
N GLU A 546 7.18 -15.77 28.35
CA GLU A 546 8.11 -16.11 29.42
C GLU A 546 9.18 -15.02 29.58
N GLY A 547 9.47 -14.60 30.82
CA GLY A 547 10.63 -13.76 31.14
C GLY A 547 10.45 -12.23 31.06
N HIS A 548 9.23 -11.70 30.86
CA HIS A 548 9.00 -10.25 30.73
C HIS A 548 8.43 -9.57 31.99
N PRO A 549 8.81 -8.32 32.30
CA PRO A 549 8.14 -7.50 33.31
C PRO A 549 6.63 -7.37 33.04
N LEU A 550 5.81 -7.47 34.10
CA LEU A 550 4.34 -7.52 34.01
C LEU A 550 3.71 -6.36 33.20
N GLU A 551 4.23 -5.15 33.35
CA GLU A 551 3.73 -3.94 32.66
C GLU A 551 3.98 -4.02 31.14
N GLU A 552 5.13 -4.53 30.71
CA GLU A 552 5.48 -4.64 29.28
C GLU A 552 4.78 -5.79 28.59
N ALA A 553 4.60 -6.90 29.31
CA ALA A 553 3.75 -7.98 28.84
C ALA A 553 2.32 -7.49 28.58
N SER A 554 1.83 -6.48 29.32
CA SER A 554 0.50 -5.89 29.09
C SER A 554 0.41 -5.09 27.79
N PHE A 555 1.43 -4.26 27.48
CA PHE A 555 1.47 -3.47 26.23
C PHE A 555 1.64 -4.35 25.00
N MET A 556 2.46 -5.40 25.09
CA MET A 556 2.61 -6.36 24.01
C MET A 556 1.32 -7.15 23.77
N LYS A 557 0.64 -7.61 24.82
CA LYS A 557 -0.69 -8.24 24.68
C LYS A 557 -1.71 -7.31 24.02
N ALA A 558 -1.73 -6.04 24.41
CA ALA A 558 -2.58 -5.05 23.77
C ALA A 558 -2.23 -4.84 22.28
N ALA A 559 -0.94 -4.93 21.91
CA ALA A 559 -0.49 -4.94 20.51
C ALA A 559 -1.06 -6.13 19.74
N MET A 560 -0.94 -7.32 20.32
CA MET A 560 -1.42 -8.58 19.73
C MET A 560 -2.94 -8.55 19.53
N ASP A 561 -3.70 -8.08 20.53
CA ASP A 561 -5.15 -7.94 20.44
C ASP A 561 -5.56 -6.96 19.32
N LYS A 562 -4.81 -5.85 19.15
CA LYS A 562 -5.01 -4.90 18.05
C LYS A 562 -4.75 -5.52 16.68
N VAL A 563 -3.68 -6.30 16.53
CA VAL A 563 -3.39 -7.02 15.28
C VAL A 563 -4.52 -8.02 14.96
N GLN A 564 -4.94 -8.78 15.96
CA GLN A 564 -6.02 -9.75 15.84
C GLN A 564 -7.34 -9.09 15.41
N SER A 565 -7.73 -7.98 16.05
CA SER A 565 -8.91 -7.17 15.68
C SER A 565 -8.82 -6.70 14.24
N SER A 566 -7.66 -6.16 13.85
CA SER A 566 -7.46 -5.64 12.50
C SER A 566 -7.64 -6.71 11.43
N TYR A 567 -7.07 -7.89 11.61
CA TYR A 567 -7.25 -8.99 10.65
C TYR A 567 -8.70 -9.43 10.57
N LEU A 568 -9.40 -9.51 11.72
CA LEU A 568 -10.80 -9.89 11.73
C LEU A 568 -11.65 -8.86 10.95
N HIS A 569 -11.39 -7.57 11.14
CA HIS A 569 -12.06 -6.51 10.40
C HIS A 569 -11.77 -6.58 8.90
N SER A 570 -10.51 -6.84 8.51
CA SER A 570 -10.13 -7.04 7.11
C SER A 570 -10.87 -8.23 6.48
N LEU A 571 -10.90 -9.38 7.15
CA LEU A 571 -11.62 -10.56 6.69
C LEU A 571 -13.12 -10.31 6.53
N GLN A 572 -13.73 -9.54 7.45
CA GLN A 572 -15.13 -9.15 7.37
C GLN A 572 -15.43 -8.26 6.17
N GLU A 573 -14.64 -7.19 5.95
CA GLU A 573 -14.82 -6.30 4.80
C GLU A 573 -14.66 -7.06 3.47
N VAL A 574 -13.65 -7.92 3.39
CA VAL A 574 -13.39 -8.77 2.21
C VAL A 574 -14.52 -9.78 1.99
N GLY A 575 -14.96 -10.46 3.05
CA GLY A 575 -16.06 -11.42 3.01
C GLY A 575 -17.38 -10.77 2.58
N ASP A 576 -17.69 -9.58 3.11
CA ASP A 576 -18.90 -8.83 2.76
C ASP A 576 -18.87 -8.35 1.30
N LEU A 577 -17.71 -7.92 0.81
CA LEU A 577 -17.55 -7.57 -0.60
C LEU A 577 -17.72 -8.81 -1.50
N LEU A 578 -17.06 -9.93 -1.19
CA LEU A 578 -17.18 -11.16 -1.96
C LEU A 578 -18.60 -11.73 -1.96
N LYS A 579 -19.32 -11.61 -0.84
CA LYS A 579 -20.72 -12.04 -0.74
C LYS A 579 -21.63 -11.20 -1.65
N ARG A 580 -21.46 -9.88 -1.66
CA ARG A 580 -22.17 -8.99 -2.60
C ARG A 580 -21.83 -9.33 -4.04
N ARG A 581 -20.55 -9.59 -4.35
CA ARG A 581 -20.09 -10.02 -5.68
C ARG A 581 -20.67 -11.35 -6.11
N ALA A 582 -20.79 -12.32 -5.20
CA ALA A 582 -21.40 -13.63 -5.48
C ALA A 582 -22.88 -13.49 -5.93
N GLU A 583 -23.61 -12.49 -5.43
CA GLU A 583 -25.00 -12.26 -5.83
C GLU A 583 -25.10 -11.81 -7.31
N THR A 584 -24.10 -11.09 -7.82
CA THR A 584 -24.07 -10.61 -9.21
C THR A 584 -23.96 -11.75 -10.23
N ILE A 585 -23.38 -12.91 -9.86
CA ILE A 585 -23.22 -14.07 -10.75
C ILE A 585 -24.57 -14.60 -11.25
N LYS A 586 -25.63 -14.44 -10.45
CA LYS A 586 -26.99 -14.86 -10.82
C LYS A 586 -27.44 -14.19 -12.13
N ASN A 587 -26.96 -12.98 -12.42
CA ASN A 587 -27.31 -12.21 -13.61
C ASN A 587 -26.59 -12.72 -14.88
N LEU A 588 -25.54 -13.53 -14.73
CA LEU A 588 -24.68 -14.05 -15.80
C LEU A 588 -25.22 -15.31 -16.47
N LYS A 589 -26.31 -15.91 -15.97
CA LYS A 589 -26.86 -17.14 -16.56
C LYS A 589 -27.45 -16.87 -17.95
N ILE A 590 -27.07 -17.68 -18.94
CA ILE A 590 -27.52 -17.58 -20.35
C ILE A 590 -28.08 -18.87 -20.92
#